data_AF-A0A5B7BTZ8-F1
#
_entry.id   AF-A0A5B7BTZ8-F1
#
_cell.length_a   1.000
_cell.length_b   1.000
_cell.length_c   1.000
_cell.angle_alpha   90.00
_cell.angle_beta   90.00
_cell.angle_gamma   90.00
#
_symmetry.space_group_name_H-M   'P 1'
#
loop_
_entity.id
_entity.type
_entity.pdbx_description
1 polymer ?
#
loop_
_entity_poly.entity_id
_entity_poly.type
_entity_poly.pdbx_seq_one_letter_code
_entity_poly.pdbx_strand_id
1 'polypeptide(L)'
;QNLSYPFWGDPQAFYCGLPEFQLECQSGFPVIHINSERFRVLKIDHENHILRLTRLDLYNSTCPSRFMNTTLTYLFSYTPNFGNLTLFYGCSSVSPALSPNKFSCTLQQDAK
;
A
#
# COMPACT_ATOMS: atom_id res chain seq x y z
N GLN A 1 10.36 10.94 -13.68
CA GLN A 1 10.69 9.54 -14.01
C GLN A 1 9.70 9.10 -15.07
N ASN A 2 10.15 8.53 -16.19
CA ASN A 2 9.25 8.15 -17.28
C ASN A 2 8.61 6.81 -16.94
N LEU A 3 7.28 6.77 -16.98
CA LEU A 3 6.51 5.53 -16.93
C LEU A 3 6.83 4.67 -18.16
N SER A 4 7.02 3.38 -17.94
CA SER A 4 7.21 2.39 -19.00
C SER A 4 6.36 1.16 -18.71
N TYR A 5 6.23 0.29 -19.71
CA TYR A 5 5.57 -1.00 -19.54
C TYR A 5 6.14 -1.73 -18.30
N PRO A 6 5.30 -2.34 -17.43
CA PRO A 6 3.89 -2.69 -17.64
C PRO A 6 2.88 -1.61 -17.20
N PHE A 7 3.34 -0.45 -16.74
CA PHE A 7 2.46 0.57 -16.19
C PHE A 7 1.67 1.32 -17.27
N TRP A 8 0.47 1.76 -16.92
CA TRP A 8 -0.35 2.67 -17.71
C TRP A 8 -1.18 3.55 -16.78
N GLY A 9 -1.85 4.56 -17.33
CA GLY A 9 -2.54 5.60 -16.56
C GLY A 9 -2.27 6.96 -17.20
N ASP A 10 -3.05 7.98 -16.87
CA ASP A 10 -2.97 9.29 -17.53
C ASP A 10 -1.53 9.85 -17.59
N PRO A 11 -0.94 10.11 -18.78
CA PRO A 11 -1.56 10.15 -20.13
C PRO A 11 -1.42 8.86 -20.98
N GLN A 12 -0.78 7.82 -20.48
CA GLN A 12 -0.60 6.54 -21.15
C GLN A 12 -1.89 5.70 -21.18
N ALA A 13 -2.40 5.44 -22.38
CA ALA A 13 -3.64 4.69 -22.58
C ALA A 13 -3.55 3.25 -22.03
N PHE A 14 -4.71 2.68 -21.67
CA PHE A 14 -4.80 1.36 -21.01
C PHE A 14 -4.16 0.22 -21.81
N TYR A 15 -4.21 0.28 -23.14
CA TYR A 15 -3.64 -0.75 -24.02
C TYR A 15 -2.10 -0.69 -24.10
N CYS A 16 -1.45 0.31 -23.49
CA CYS A 16 0.01 0.42 -23.41
C CYS A 16 0.60 -0.30 -22.18
N GLY A 17 -0.21 -0.91 -21.32
CA GLY A 17 0.24 -1.60 -20.11
C GLY A 17 -0.60 -2.83 -19.79
N LEU A 18 -0.41 -3.36 -18.57
CA LEU A 18 -1.17 -4.50 -18.05
C LEU A 18 -2.31 -4.01 -17.15
N PRO A 19 -3.52 -4.61 -17.21
CA PRO A 19 -4.67 -4.18 -16.41
C PRO A 19 -4.37 -3.97 -14.92
N GLU A 20 -3.55 -4.85 -14.34
CA GLU A 20 -3.20 -4.85 -12.91
C GLU A 20 -2.15 -3.80 -12.51
N PHE A 21 -1.57 -3.09 -13.49
CA PHE A 21 -0.51 -2.10 -13.31
C PHE A 21 -0.97 -0.67 -13.62
N GLN A 22 -2.28 -0.43 -13.52
CA GLN A 22 -2.82 0.93 -13.60
C GLN A 22 -2.27 1.80 -12.48
N LEU A 23 -1.72 2.96 -12.84
CA LEU A 23 -1.38 4.02 -11.91
C LEU A 23 -2.39 5.16 -12.03
N GLU A 24 -3.01 5.51 -10.90
CA GLU A 24 -3.85 6.69 -10.77
C GLU A 24 -3.05 7.81 -10.11
N CYS A 25 -3.20 9.05 -10.58
CA CYS A 25 -2.62 10.20 -9.89
C CYS A 25 -3.62 10.75 -8.88
N GLN A 26 -3.27 10.73 -7.60
CA GLN A 26 -4.10 11.27 -6.53
C GLN A 26 -3.29 12.29 -5.74
N SER A 27 -3.79 13.52 -5.67
CA SER A 27 -3.11 14.63 -4.96
C SER A 27 -1.63 14.77 -5.31
N GLY A 28 -1.26 14.50 -6.58
CA GLY A 28 0.10 14.66 -7.10
C GLY A 28 1.03 13.46 -6.91
N PHE A 29 0.54 12.30 -6.46
CA PHE A 29 1.35 11.08 -6.37
C PHE A 29 0.68 9.87 -7.06
N PRO A 30 1.48 8.93 -7.59
CA PRO A 30 0.97 7.70 -8.19
C PRO A 30 0.43 6.74 -7.13
N VAL A 31 -0.73 6.17 -7.41
CA VAL A 31 -1.43 5.17 -6.61
C VAL A 31 -1.71 3.95 -7.47
N ILE A 32 -1.40 2.77 -6.94
CA ILE A 32 -1.72 1.48 -7.53
C ILE A 32 -2.73 0.76 -6.64
N HIS A 33 -3.68 0.07 -7.27
CA HIS A 33 -4.66 -0.77 -6.59
C HIS A 33 -4.19 -2.22 -6.67
N ILE A 34 -4.02 -2.86 -5.51
CA ILE A 34 -3.67 -4.28 -5.43
C ILE A 34 -4.71 -4.95 -4.55
N ASN A 35 -5.49 -5.86 -5.14
CA ASN A 35 -6.68 -6.43 -4.50
C ASN A 35 -7.65 -5.31 -4.03
N SER A 36 -8.04 -5.32 -2.77
CA SER A 36 -8.94 -4.32 -2.17
C SER A 36 -8.23 -3.13 -1.54
N GLU A 37 -6.89 -3.08 -1.62
CA GLU A 37 -6.07 -2.07 -0.96
C GLU A 37 -5.42 -1.10 -1.94
N ARG A 38 -5.25 0.14 -1.47
CA ARG A 38 -4.64 1.24 -2.23
C ARG A 38 -3.25 1.50 -1.72
N PHE A 39 -2.30 1.58 -2.64
CA PHE A 39 -0.90 1.81 -2.31
C PHE A 39 -0.39 3.04 -3.02
N ARG A 40 0.25 3.94 -2.27
CA ARG A 40 1.08 4.98 -2.87
C ARG A 40 2.36 4.35 -3.36
N VAL A 41 2.71 4.63 -4.62
CA VAL A 41 4.00 4.21 -5.19
C VAL A 41 5.07 5.21 -4.75
N LEU A 42 6.06 4.72 -4.00
CA LEU A 42 7.17 5.53 -3.47
C LEU A 42 8.37 5.54 -4.41
N LYS A 43 8.64 4.42 -5.08
CA LYS A 43 9.72 4.28 -6.06
C LYS A 43 9.37 3.20 -7.08
N ILE A 44 9.67 3.47 -8.34
CA ILE A 44 9.71 2.47 -9.41
C ILE A 44 11.17 2.28 -9.82
N ASP A 45 11.66 1.05 -9.67
CA ASP A 45 12.99 0.63 -10.09
C ASP A 45 12.85 -0.27 -11.32
N HIS A 46 12.94 0.34 -12.51
CA HIS A 46 12.71 -0.37 -13.77
C HIS A 46 13.81 -1.39 -14.08
N GLU A 47 15.05 -1.14 -13.65
CA GLU A 47 16.19 -2.03 -13.91
C GLU A 47 16.08 -3.33 -13.12
N ASN A 48 15.65 -3.23 -11.85
CA ASN A 48 15.55 -4.38 -10.97
C ASN A 48 14.13 -4.96 -10.90
N HIS A 49 13.16 -4.35 -11.61
CA HIS A 49 11.73 -4.67 -11.54
C HIS A 49 11.18 -4.61 -10.11
N ILE A 50 11.58 -3.60 -9.33
CA ILE A 50 11.16 -3.43 -7.93
C ILE A 50 10.21 -2.25 -7.78
N LEU A 51 9.07 -2.50 -7.14
CA LEU A 51 8.16 -1.48 -6.65
C LEU A 51 8.33 -1.28 -5.15
N ARG A 52 8.58 -0.04 -4.73
CA ARG A 52 8.49 0.35 -3.32
C ARG A 52 7.12 0.99 -3.10
N LEU A 53 6.31 0.36 -2.27
CA LEU A 53 4.93 0.75 -2.00
C LEU A 53 4.74 1.08 -0.53
N THR A 54 3.70 1.85 -0.23
CA THR A 54 3.15 2.01 1.11
C THR A 54 1.64 2.05 1.03
N ARG A 55 0.96 1.46 2.01
CA ARG A 55 -0.49 1.60 2.11
C ARG A 55 -0.86 3.08 2.20
N LEU A 56 -1.82 3.48 1.38
CA LEU A 56 -2.15 4.89 1.18
C LEU A 56 -2.64 5.54 2.48
N ASP A 57 -3.45 4.82 3.26
CA ASP A 57 -3.97 5.27 4.55
C ASP A 57 -2.90 5.38 5.65
N LEU A 58 -1.79 4.67 5.49
CA LEU A 58 -0.67 4.66 6.45
C LEU A 58 0.50 5.57 6.07
N TYR A 59 0.40 6.33 4.96
CA TYR A 59 1.52 7.17 4.52
C TYR A 59 1.78 8.35 5.47
N ASN A 60 0.72 9.03 5.92
CA ASN A 60 0.77 10.19 6.82
C ASN A 60 0.09 9.93 8.18
N SER A 61 -0.31 8.69 8.45
CA SER A 61 -1.03 8.29 9.66
C SER A 61 -0.52 6.92 10.10
N THR A 62 -0.49 6.68 11.42
CA THR A 62 -0.19 5.35 11.98
C THR A 62 -1.45 4.48 12.06
N CYS A 63 -2.62 5.07 11.85
CA CYS A 63 -3.91 4.42 12.00
C CYS A 63 -4.46 3.98 10.65
N PRO A 64 -4.66 2.66 10.44
CA PRO A 64 -5.27 2.18 9.22
C PRO A 64 -6.74 2.59 9.19
N SER A 65 -7.21 2.97 8.00
CA SER A 65 -8.61 3.23 7.73
C SER A 65 -9.44 1.94 7.74
N ARG A 66 -8.82 0.81 7.36
CA ARG A 66 -9.41 -0.53 7.34
C ARG A 66 -8.44 -1.55 7.90
N PHE A 67 -8.94 -2.36 8.83
CA PHE A 67 -8.19 -3.49 9.39
C PHE A 67 -8.42 -4.75 8.57
N MET A 68 -7.60 -4.94 7.54
CA MET A 68 -7.64 -6.14 6.71
C MET A 68 -6.24 -6.66 6.46
N ASN A 69 -6.12 -7.97 6.27
CA ASN A 69 -4.87 -8.60 5.89
C ASN A 69 -4.50 -8.16 4.48
N THR A 70 -3.29 -7.68 4.33
CA THR A 70 -2.77 -7.22 3.05
C THR A 70 -1.93 -8.32 2.43
N THR A 71 -2.48 -9.03 1.45
CA THR A 71 -1.75 -10.02 0.64
C THR A 71 -1.51 -9.47 -0.76
N LEU A 72 -0.30 -9.66 -1.28
CA LEU A 72 -0.01 -9.35 -2.68
C LEU A 72 -0.62 -10.42 -3.61
N THR A 73 -0.88 -10.06 -4.85
CA THR A 73 -1.31 -11.01 -5.89
C THR A 73 -0.13 -11.82 -6.42
N TYR A 74 -0.41 -12.88 -7.19
CA TYR A 74 0.61 -13.71 -7.84
C TYR A 74 1.53 -12.94 -8.81
N LEU A 75 1.19 -11.70 -9.17
CA LEU A 75 1.97 -10.82 -10.02
C LEU A 75 3.16 -10.17 -9.28
N PHE A 76 3.17 -10.22 -7.95
CA PHE A 76 4.21 -9.60 -7.14
C PHE A 76 4.85 -10.62 -6.21
N SER A 77 6.16 -10.50 -6.05
CA SER A 77 6.94 -11.21 -5.03
C SER A 77 7.56 -10.22 -4.06
N TYR A 78 7.68 -10.60 -2.80
CA TYR A 78 8.42 -9.82 -1.82
C TYR A 78 9.91 -9.82 -2.14
N THR A 79 10.58 -8.69 -1.93
CA THR A 79 12.04 -8.61 -2.05
C THR A 79 12.71 -9.34 -0.87
N PRO A 80 13.98 -9.74 -0.98
CA PRO A 80 14.69 -10.42 0.13
C PRO A 80 14.74 -9.61 1.42
N ASN A 81 14.66 -8.29 1.33
CA ASN A 81 14.67 -7.37 2.48
C ASN A 81 13.27 -7.06 3.03
N PHE A 82 12.27 -7.88 2.71
CA PHE A 82 10.92 -7.76 3.25
C PHE A 82 10.81 -8.35 4.66
N GLY A 83 9.99 -7.72 5.51
CA GLY A 83 9.66 -8.19 6.84
C GLY A 83 8.15 -8.20 7.07
N ASN A 84 7.66 -9.23 7.76
CA ASN A 84 6.25 -9.32 8.13
C ASN A 84 5.93 -8.33 9.26
N LEU A 85 4.90 -7.50 9.06
CA LEU A 85 4.33 -6.63 10.08
C LEU A 85 2.95 -7.16 10.48
N THR A 86 2.76 -7.43 11.76
CA THR A 86 1.46 -7.83 12.31
C THR A 86 0.95 -6.75 13.26
N LEU A 87 -0.26 -6.25 12.99
CA LEU A 87 -0.93 -5.27 13.84
C LEU A 87 -2.06 -5.94 14.63
N PHE A 88 -1.98 -5.87 15.95
CA PHE A 88 -3.07 -6.25 16.84
C PHE A 88 -3.90 -5.01 17.18
N TYR A 89 -5.21 -5.11 17.03
CA TYR A 89 -6.14 -4.00 17.23
C TYR A 89 -7.37 -4.47 18.04
N GLY A 90 -8.05 -3.52 18.70
CA GLY A 90 -9.23 -3.83 19.52
C GLY A 90 -8.94 -4.63 20.80
N CYS A 91 -7.69 -4.72 21.24
CA CYS A 91 -7.31 -5.50 22.41
C CYS A 91 -7.72 -4.78 23.71
N SER A 92 -8.35 -5.50 24.64
CA SER A 92 -8.66 -4.98 25.99
C SER A 92 -7.41 -4.84 26.88
N SER A 93 -6.40 -5.66 26.66
CA SER A 93 -5.09 -5.61 27.32
C SER A 93 -3.99 -5.92 26.31
N VAL A 94 -2.79 -5.39 26.56
CA VAL A 94 -1.61 -5.57 25.70
C VAL A 94 -0.52 -6.23 26.54
N SER A 95 0.15 -7.23 26.00
CA SER A 95 1.29 -7.87 26.66
C SER A 95 2.39 -6.84 26.97
N PRO A 96 3.10 -6.93 28.12
CA PRO A 96 4.22 -6.06 28.43
C PRO A 96 5.26 -5.98 27.31
N ALA A 97 5.50 -7.10 26.61
CA ALA A 97 6.45 -7.18 25.50
C ALA A 97 6.04 -6.31 24.28
N LEU A 98 4.74 -6.10 24.07
CA LEU A 98 4.20 -5.29 22.96
C LEU A 98 3.89 -3.84 23.37
N SER A 99 3.95 -3.55 24.66
CA SER A 99 3.61 -2.24 25.23
C SER A 99 4.40 -1.06 24.64
N PRO A 100 5.70 -1.19 24.30
CA PRO A 100 6.46 -0.08 23.70
C PRO A 100 5.92 0.40 22.35
N ASN A 101 5.24 -0.48 21.59
CA ASN A 101 4.70 -0.18 20.27
C ASN A 101 3.19 0.11 20.32
N LYS A 102 2.64 0.39 21.51
CA LYS A 102 1.22 0.71 21.67
C LYS A 102 0.95 2.13 21.18
N PHE A 103 -0.03 2.25 20.29
CA PHE A 103 -0.60 3.53 19.87
C PHE A 103 -2.13 3.46 19.91
N SER A 104 -2.77 4.62 19.82
CA SER A 104 -4.23 4.73 19.83
C SER A 104 -4.72 5.29 18.50
N CYS A 105 -5.85 4.75 18.03
CA CYS A 105 -6.52 5.21 16.83
C CYS A 105 -7.96 5.57 17.16
N THR A 106 -8.37 6.77 16.79
CA THR A 106 -9.77 7.13 16.67
C THR A 106 -10.24 6.66 15.30
N LEU A 107 -11.04 5.60 15.25
CA LEU A 107 -11.73 5.24 14.02
C LEU A 107 -12.73 6.36 13.72
N GLN A 108 -12.43 7.19 12.71
CA GLN A 108 -13.48 7.92 12.02
C GLN A 108 -14.30 6.85 11.29
N GLN A 109 -15.30 6.30 11.99
CA GLN A 109 -16.40 5.65 11.32
C GLN A 109 -17.02 6.74 10.45
N ASP A 110 -16.90 6.60 9.14
CA ASP A 110 -17.65 7.41 8.20
C ASP A 110 -19.10 7.47 8.68
N ALA A 111 -19.57 8.70 8.92
CA ALA A 111 -20.95 8.97 9.27
C ALA A 111 -21.84 8.28 8.23
N LYS A 112 -22.66 7.34 8.70
CA LYS A 112 -23.74 6.75 7.92
C LYS A 112 -24.75 7.81 7.51
#